data_AF-A0A6I7WTP4-F1
#
_entry.id   AF-A0A6I7WTP4-F1
#
_cell.length_a   1.000
_cell.length_b   1.000
_cell.length_c   1.000
_cell.angle_alpha   90.00
_cell.angle_beta   90.00
_cell.angle_gamma   90.00
#
_symmetry.space_group_name_H-M   'P 1'
#
loop_
_entity.id
_entity.type
_entity.pdbx_description
1 polymer ?
#
loop_
_entity_poly.entity_id
_entity_poly.type
_entity_poly.pdbx_seq_one_letter_code
_entity_poly.pdbx_strand_id
1 'polypeptide(L)'
;MVQRLLFSGSRKIYLILLISLLSACTHRQIPVTAHPQPDKAVLNDVGKSWYAARFSLNWEKGQEPNWYLGTLLAGEVISPLLEQYTQQLICWRVHRRAVHDQTGHVFSFIFYSSKASAVSIYQQLQSNQLLKFPNNYLW
;
A
#
# COMPACT_ATOMS: atom_id res chain seq x y z
N MET A 1 -13.95 4.25 -70.15
CA MET A 1 -13.56 5.21 -69.09
C MET A 1 -14.19 4.73 -67.79
N VAL A 2 -13.51 3.82 -67.08
CA VAL A 2 -14.01 3.21 -65.83
C VAL A 2 -12.96 3.43 -64.76
N GLN A 3 -13.23 4.36 -63.84
CA GLN A 3 -12.63 4.36 -62.51
C GLN A 3 -13.30 5.45 -61.71
N ARG A 4 -14.16 5.08 -60.75
CA ARG A 4 -14.35 5.82 -59.51
C ARG A 4 -15.33 5.10 -58.59
N LEU A 5 -14.96 5.06 -57.31
CA LEU A 5 -15.83 4.95 -56.13
C LEU A 5 -16.16 3.54 -55.59
N LEU A 6 -15.17 2.67 -55.36
CA LEU A 6 -15.35 1.55 -54.42
C LEU A 6 -14.11 1.31 -53.52
N PHE A 7 -13.55 2.36 -52.91
CA PHE A 7 -12.43 2.19 -51.94
C PHE A 7 -12.43 3.23 -50.79
N SER A 8 -13.61 3.73 -50.37
CA SER A 8 -13.70 4.74 -49.31
C SER A 8 -13.92 4.16 -47.90
N GLY A 9 -14.71 3.08 -47.77
CA GLY A 9 -15.10 2.52 -46.48
C GLY A 9 -13.97 1.76 -45.78
N SER A 10 -13.35 0.81 -46.47
CA SER A 10 -12.33 -0.07 -45.89
C SER A 10 -11.09 0.69 -45.44
N ARG A 11 -10.68 1.73 -46.19
CA ARG A 11 -9.52 2.57 -45.84
C ARG A 11 -9.74 3.34 -44.54
N LYS A 12 -10.98 3.80 -44.29
CA LYS A 12 -11.35 4.47 -43.03
C LYS A 12 -11.33 3.49 -41.85
N ILE A 13 -11.79 2.25 -42.06
CA ILE A 13 -11.77 1.21 -41.02
C ILE A 13 -10.34 0.86 -40.62
N TYR A 14 -9.44 0.64 -41.59
CA TYR A 14 -8.02 0.38 -41.29
C TYR A 14 -7.35 1.56 -40.59
N LEU A 15 -7.70 2.79 -40.96
CA LEU A 15 -7.17 3.99 -40.30
C LEU A 15 -7.64 4.09 -38.83
N ILE A 16 -8.92 3.81 -38.57
CA ILE A 16 -9.48 3.80 -37.21
C ILE A 16 -8.81 2.71 -36.37
N LEU A 17 -8.70 1.48 -36.90
CA LEU A 17 -8.02 0.37 -36.21
C LEU A 17 -6.56 0.69 -35.88
N LEU A 18 -5.83 1.32 -36.81
CA LEU A 18 -4.45 1.74 -36.60
C LEU A 18 -4.35 2.80 -35.49
N ILE A 19 -5.24 3.80 -35.46
CA ILE A 19 -5.29 4.83 -34.41
C ILE A 19 -5.61 4.21 -33.05
N SER A 20 -6.54 3.26 -32.99
CA SER A 20 -6.90 2.54 -31.77
C SER A 20 -5.73 1.73 -31.21
N LEU A 21 -4.95 1.07 -32.08
CA LEU A 21 -3.77 0.28 -31.68
C LEU A 21 -2.60 1.16 -31.22
N LEU A 22 -2.48 2.39 -31.76
CA LEU A 22 -1.46 3.36 -31.36
C LEU A 22 -1.84 4.15 -30.10
N SER A 23 -3.06 4.01 -29.60
CA SER A 23 -3.55 4.69 -28.38
C SER A 23 -3.15 3.97 -27.09
N ALA A 24 -1.99 3.30 -27.07
CA ALA A 24 -1.48 2.64 -25.88
C ALA A 24 -0.91 3.65 -24.88
N CYS A 25 -1.67 3.87 -23.81
CA CYS A 25 -1.33 4.40 -22.49
C CYS A 25 -0.22 5.46 -22.41
N THR A 26 -0.60 6.74 -22.51
CA THR A 26 0.19 7.81 -21.87
C THR A 26 0.31 7.47 -20.38
N HIS A 27 1.53 7.27 -19.90
CA HIS A 27 1.79 7.12 -18.48
C HIS A 27 1.41 8.44 -17.81
N ARG A 28 0.31 8.44 -17.05
CA ARG A 28 -0.10 9.60 -16.27
C ARG A 28 1.02 9.89 -15.26
N GLN A 29 1.85 10.88 -15.56
CA GLN A 29 2.75 11.46 -14.58
C GLN A 29 1.87 12.12 -13.53
N ILE A 30 1.62 11.43 -12.43
CA ILE A 30 1.05 12.05 -11.25
C ILE A 30 2.16 12.96 -10.74
N PRO A 31 2.00 14.30 -10.77
CA PRO A 31 2.99 15.18 -10.20
C PRO A 31 3.16 14.77 -8.73
N VAL A 32 4.38 14.32 -8.38
CA VAL A 32 4.71 13.98 -7.00
C VAL A 32 4.59 15.29 -6.22
N THR A 33 3.47 15.44 -5.51
CA THR A 33 3.33 16.54 -4.56
C THR A 33 4.44 16.32 -3.53
N ALA A 34 5.36 17.27 -3.42
CA ALA A 34 6.42 17.18 -2.42
C ALA A 34 5.74 17.10 -1.05
N HIS A 35 5.79 15.93 -0.41
CA HIS A 35 5.36 15.81 0.96
C HIS A 35 6.36 16.61 1.80
N PRO A 36 5.89 17.55 2.65
CA PRO A 36 6.79 18.31 3.51
C PRO A 36 7.55 17.30 4.37
N GLN A 37 8.87 17.24 4.18
CA GLN A 37 9.71 16.41 5.01
C GLN A 37 9.68 16.98 6.43
N PRO A 38 9.48 16.14 7.47
CA PRO A 38 9.50 16.64 8.84
C PRO A 38 10.84 17.30 9.14
N ASP A 39 10.78 18.42 9.85
CA ASP A 39 11.97 19.15 10.28
C ASP A 39 12.86 18.22 11.14
N LYS A 40 14.18 18.35 10.97
CA LYS A 40 15.19 17.60 11.73
C LYS A 40 15.01 17.80 13.24
N ALA A 41 14.56 18.99 13.66
CA ALA A 41 14.26 19.27 15.06
C ALA A 41 13.12 18.37 15.61
N VAL A 42 12.08 18.11 14.80
CA VAL A 42 10.97 17.22 15.16
C VAL A 42 11.44 15.76 15.25
N LEU A 43 12.37 15.37 14.39
CA LEU A 43 12.97 14.03 14.39
C LEU A 43 13.91 13.78 15.58
N ASN A 44 14.51 14.82 16.15
CA ASN A 44 15.46 14.71 17.28
C ASN A 44 14.82 14.97 18.65
N ASP A 45 13.49 15.01 18.74
CA ASP A 45 12.78 15.22 20.00
C ASP A 45 12.90 13.99 20.94
N VAL A 46 13.40 14.22 22.16
CA VAL A 46 13.61 13.20 23.21
C VAL A 46 12.31 12.50 23.63
N GLY A 47 11.15 13.13 23.42
CA GLY A 47 9.82 12.55 23.70
C GLY A 47 9.29 11.62 22.61
N LYS A 48 10.04 11.41 21.52
CA LYS A 48 9.61 10.64 20.35
C LYS A 48 10.54 9.47 20.08
N SER A 49 10.00 8.41 19.47
CA SER A 49 10.72 7.16 19.22
C SER A 49 10.10 6.37 18.08
N TRP A 50 10.84 5.38 17.59
CA TRP A 50 10.32 4.39 16.65
C TRP A 50 9.56 3.29 17.38
N TYR A 51 8.35 3.02 16.91
CA TYR A 51 7.46 1.95 17.39
C TYR A 51 7.13 1.02 16.23
N ALA A 52 6.70 -0.20 16.57
CA ALA A 52 6.29 -1.17 15.57
C ALA A 52 5.10 -2.01 16.06
N ALA A 53 4.15 -2.24 15.17
CA ALA A 53 3.15 -3.30 15.28
C ALA A 53 3.48 -4.38 14.23
N ARG A 54 3.60 -5.64 14.66
CA ARG A 54 3.94 -6.76 13.79
C ARG A 54 2.79 -7.75 13.77
N PHE A 55 2.50 -8.26 12.59
CA PHE A 55 1.42 -9.21 12.34
C PHE A 55 2.04 -10.44 11.70
N SER A 56 2.06 -11.55 12.44
CA SER A 56 2.52 -12.83 11.93
C SER A 56 1.37 -13.47 11.16
N LEU A 57 1.54 -13.61 9.85
CA LEU A 57 0.57 -14.16 8.93
C LEU A 57 0.79 -15.66 8.80
N ASN A 58 -0.29 -16.44 8.91
CA ASN A 58 -0.19 -17.87 8.68
C ASN A 58 0.31 -18.14 7.26
N TRP A 59 1.36 -18.94 7.16
CA TRP A 59 2.01 -19.31 5.91
C TRP A 59 2.54 -20.73 6.01
N GLU A 60 1.86 -21.63 5.31
CA GLU A 60 2.23 -23.04 5.28
C GLU A 60 3.49 -23.27 4.46
N LYS A 61 4.33 -24.18 4.95
CA LYS A 61 5.57 -24.54 4.26
C LYS A 61 5.24 -25.17 2.90
N GLY A 62 5.89 -24.66 1.85
CA GLY A 62 5.71 -25.15 0.48
C GLY A 62 4.56 -24.50 -0.29
N GLN A 63 3.84 -23.54 0.31
CA GLN A 63 2.86 -22.72 -0.37
C GLN A 63 3.41 -21.33 -0.68
N GLU A 64 2.82 -20.64 -1.64
CA GLU A 64 3.10 -19.21 -1.85
C GLU A 64 2.54 -18.37 -0.68
N PRO A 65 3.23 -17.29 -0.26
CA PRO A 65 2.69 -16.39 0.74
C PRO A 65 1.39 -15.73 0.25
N ASN A 66 0.40 -15.65 1.14
CA ASN A 66 -0.84 -14.92 0.89
C ASN A 66 -0.61 -13.40 0.92
N TRP A 67 0.05 -12.85 -0.10
CA TRP A 67 0.45 -11.43 -0.16
C TRP A 67 -0.72 -10.44 -0.04
N TYR A 68 -1.93 -10.86 -0.43
CA TYR A 68 -3.14 -10.05 -0.32
C TYR A 68 -3.50 -9.72 1.12
N LEU A 69 -3.12 -10.55 2.10
CA LEU A 69 -3.35 -10.26 3.53
C LEU A 69 -2.61 -8.99 3.97
N GLY A 70 -1.41 -8.75 3.42
CA GLY A 70 -0.69 -7.50 3.66
C GLY A 70 -1.41 -6.28 3.08
N THR A 71 -2.07 -6.43 1.91
CA THR A 71 -2.89 -5.37 1.32
C THR A 71 -4.15 -5.11 2.16
N LEU A 72 -4.81 -6.17 2.63
CA LEU A 72 -5.95 -6.07 3.53
C LEU A 72 -5.57 -5.34 4.82
N LEU A 73 -4.46 -5.71 5.46
CA LEU A 73 -3.96 -5.01 6.65
C LEU A 73 -3.66 -3.55 6.35
N ALA A 74 -2.99 -3.25 5.24
CA ALA A 74 -2.68 -1.87 4.87
C ALA A 74 -3.94 -1.01 4.68
N GLY A 75 -4.96 -1.53 3.99
CA GLY A 75 -6.21 -0.81 3.70
C GLY A 75 -7.14 -0.72 4.91
N GLU A 76 -7.47 -1.84 5.52
CA GLU A 76 -8.56 -1.92 6.50
C GLU A 76 -8.10 -1.70 7.95
N VAL A 77 -6.81 -1.88 8.23
CA VAL A 77 -6.26 -1.76 9.59
C VAL A 77 -5.36 -0.54 9.71
N ILE A 78 -4.45 -0.34 8.76
CA ILE A 78 -3.46 0.75 8.85
C ILE A 78 -3.99 2.07 8.31
N SER A 79 -4.70 2.11 7.17
CA SER A 79 -5.23 3.37 6.59
C SER A 79 -6.05 4.19 7.59
N PRO A 80 -7.00 3.62 8.36
CA PRO A 80 -7.77 4.38 9.33
C PRO A 80 -6.90 4.99 10.44
N LEU A 81 -5.82 4.32 10.83
CA LEU A 81 -4.86 4.85 11.80
C LEU A 81 -4.06 6.01 11.19
N LEU A 82 -3.66 5.90 9.92
CA LEU A 82 -2.95 6.99 9.24
C LEU A 82 -3.83 8.23 9.16
N GLU A 83 -5.09 8.08 8.79
CA GLU A 83 -6.06 9.18 8.72
C GLU A 83 -6.26 9.82 10.09
N GLN A 84 -6.55 9.01 11.11
CA GLN A 84 -6.83 9.49 12.47
C GLN A 84 -5.61 10.14 13.13
N TYR A 85 -4.41 9.59 12.94
CA TYR A 85 -3.17 10.04 13.60
C TYR A 85 -2.25 10.82 12.65
N THR A 86 -2.77 11.39 11.56
CA THR A 86 -1.97 12.07 10.51
C THR A 86 -0.97 13.07 11.08
N GLN A 87 -1.37 13.84 12.10
CA GLN A 87 -0.51 14.87 12.70
C GLN A 87 0.48 14.33 13.73
N GLN A 88 0.19 13.16 14.30
CA GLN A 88 1.00 12.53 15.36
C GLN A 88 2.02 11.54 14.78
N LEU A 89 1.77 11.02 13.57
CA LEU A 89 2.65 10.13 12.82
C LEU A 89 3.59 10.95 11.94
N ILE A 90 4.78 11.23 12.46
CA ILE A 90 5.77 12.07 11.77
C ILE A 90 6.39 11.34 10.59
N CYS A 91 6.66 10.05 10.76
CA CYS A 91 7.18 9.18 9.72
C CYS A 91 6.64 7.77 9.96
N TRP A 92 6.35 7.06 8.88
CA TRP A 92 5.90 5.68 8.98
C TRP A 92 6.23 4.93 7.70
N ARG A 93 6.24 3.61 7.81
CA ARG A 93 6.35 2.70 6.68
C ARG A 93 5.67 1.38 7.00
N VAL A 94 5.30 0.67 5.95
CA VAL A 94 4.92 -0.74 6.04
C VAL A 94 6.03 -1.59 5.43
N HIS A 95 6.28 -2.75 6.01
CA HIS A 95 7.24 -3.72 5.49
C HIS A 95 6.59 -5.10 5.45
N ARG A 96 6.66 -5.77 4.30
CA ARG A 96 6.18 -7.13 4.09
C ARG A 96 7.38 -8.04 3.90
N ARG A 97 7.45 -9.14 4.65
CA ARG A 97 8.54 -10.12 4.57
C ARG A 97 7.93 -11.51 4.57
N ALA A 98 8.35 -12.38 3.66
CA ALA A 98 8.04 -13.80 3.71
C ALA A 98 9.34 -14.58 3.46
N VAL A 99 9.88 -15.18 4.51
CA VAL A 99 11.10 -16.00 4.45
C VAL A 99 10.86 -17.31 5.20
N HIS A 100 11.30 -18.44 4.66
CA HIS A 100 11.23 -19.75 5.33
C HIS A 100 12.26 -19.86 6.47
N ASP A 101 12.19 -18.94 7.42
CA ASP A 101 12.94 -18.94 8.66
C ASP A 101 11.97 -19.01 9.85
N GLN A 102 12.48 -18.83 11.07
CA GLN A 102 11.66 -18.84 12.29
C GLN A 102 10.68 -17.66 12.38
N THR A 103 10.85 -16.62 11.54
CA THR A 103 9.99 -15.43 11.52
C THR A 103 8.83 -15.58 10.54
N GLY A 104 9.01 -16.33 9.44
CA GLY A 104 7.93 -16.67 8.52
C GLY A 104 7.43 -15.47 7.70
N HIS A 105 6.10 -15.37 7.55
CA HIS A 105 5.43 -14.30 6.81
C HIS A 105 4.94 -13.21 7.77
N VAL A 106 5.50 -12.01 7.67
CA VAL A 106 5.25 -10.90 8.59
C VAL A 106 4.91 -9.62 7.83
N PHE A 107 3.86 -8.95 8.29
CA PHE A 107 3.58 -7.55 7.99
C PHE A 107 4.00 -6.69 9.18
N SER A 108 4.74 -5.62 8.96
CA SER A 108 5.17 -4.68 10.00
C SER A 108 4.72 -3.28 9.67
N PHE A 109 3.98 -2.64 10.58
CA PHE A 109 3.75 -1.21 10.58
C PHE A 109 4.75 -0.55 11.53
N ILE A 110 5.65 0.27 10.99
CA ILE A 110 6.74 0.90 11.73
C ILE A 110 6.53 2.41 11.66
N PHE A 111 6.50 3.09 12.80
CA PHE A 111 6.13 4.49 12.85
C PHE A 111 6.91 5.28 13.92
N TYR A 112 7.10 6.56 13.66
CA TYR A 112 7.77 7.51 14.52
C TYR A 112 6.74 8.47 15.12
N SER A 113 6.61 8.47 16.44
CA SER A 113 5.61 9.26 17.15
C SER A 113 5.99 9.46 18.62
N SER A 114 5.13 10.16 19.37
CA SER A 114 5.22 10.21 20.84
C SER A 114 4.79 8.89 21.47
N LYS A 115 5.25 8.62 22.70
CA LYS A 115 4.80 7.44 23.47
C LYS A 115 3.29 7.40 23.66
N ALA A 116 2.65 8.55 23.92
CA ALA A 116 1.20 8.62 24.10
C ALA A 116 0.45 8.17 22.84
N SER A 117 0.86 8.68 21.67
CA SER A 117 0.27 8.29 20.39
C SER A 117 0.48 6.80 20.09
N ALA A 118 1.66 6.25 20.37
CA ALA A 118 1.92 4.82 20.21
C ALA A 118 1.00 3.95 21.07
N VAL A 119 0.78 4.33 22.34
CA VAL A 119 -0.15 3.62 23.24
C VAL A 119 -1.56 3.63 22.68
N SER A 120 -2.07 4.78 22.23
CA SER A 120 -3.41 4.88 21.64
C SER A 120 -3.56 4.03 20.37
N ILE A 121 -2.54 4.04 19.50
CA ILE A 121 -2.49 3.19 18.30
C ILE A 121 -2.55 1.71 18.68
N TYR A 122 -1.75 1.28 19.66
CA TYR A 122 -1.76 -0.12 20.10
C TYR A 122 -3.12 -0.54 20.69
N GLN A 123 -3.76 0.31 21.49
CA GLN A 123 -5.09 0.04 22.03
C GLN A 123 -6.14 -0.11 20.92
N GLN A 124 -6.06 0.73 19.88
CA GLN A 124 -6.97 0.65 18.73
C GLN A 124 -6.72 -0.59 17.87
N LEU A 125 -5.46 -1.00 17.70
CA LEU A 125 -5.13 -2.27 17.06
C LEU A 125 -5.68 -3.46 17.88
N GLN A 126 -5.51 -3.46 19.19
CA GLN A 126 -6.04 -4.51 20.06
C GLN A 126 -7.58 -4.59 20.07
N SER A 127 -8.26 -3.45 19.85
CA SER A 127 -9.72 -3.43 19.77
C SER A 127 -10.27 -3.79 18.39
N ASN A 128 -9.45 -3.77 17.34
CA ASN A 128 -9.87 -3.99 15.96
C ASN A 128 -10.42 -5.42 15.75
N GLN A 129 -11.64 -5.51 15.22
CA GLN A 129 -12.34 -6.78 15.04
C GLN A 129 -11.70 -7.68 13.98
N LEU A 130 -11.13 -7.11 12.92
CA LEU A 130 -10.45 -7.89 11.86
C LEU A 130 -9.24 -8.66 12.39
N LEU A 131 -8.61 -8.15 13.45
CA LEU A 131 -7.46 -8.78 14.11
C LEU A 131 -7.86 -9.84 15.14
N LYS A 132 -9.14 -9.92 15.54
CA LYS A 132 -9.66 -10.88 16.52
C LYS A 132 -10.21 -12.16 15.90
N PHE A 133 -10.35 -12.22 14.57
CA PHE A 133 -10.84 -13.42 13.90
C PHE A 133 -9.84 -14.59 14.11
N PRO A 134 -10.32 -15.78 14.54
CA PRO A 134 -9.45 -16.89 14.88
C PRO A 134 -8.89 -17.51 13.60
N ASN A 135 -7.65 -17.17 13.25
CA ASN A 135 -6.63 -18.08 12.69
C ASN A 135 -5.39 -17.41 12.09
N ASN A 136 -5.29 -16.08 11.97
CA ASN A 136 -4.29 -15.51 11.05
C ASN A 136 -3.33 -14.45 11.60
N TYR A 137 -3.41 -14.07 12.88
CA TYR A 137 -2.54 -13.02 13.44
C TYR A 137 -2.05 -13.38 14.84
N LEU A 138 -0.85 -13.97 14.93
CA LEU A 138 -0.15 -14.12 16.21
C LEU A 138 0.70 -12.86 16.45
N TRP A 139 0.54 -12.25 17.63
CA TRP A 139 1.23 -11.03 18.08
C TRP A 139 2.70 -11.30 18.40
#